data_AF-A0A679HH63-F1
#
_entry.id   AF-A0A679HH63-F1
#
_cell.length_a   1.000
_cell.length_b   1.000
_cell.length_c   1.000
_cell.angle_alpha   90.00
_cell.angle_beta   90.00
_cell.angle_gamma   90.00
#
_symmetry.space_group_name_H-M   'P 1'
#
loop_
_entity.id
_entity.type
_entity.pdbx_description
1 polymer ?
#
loop_
_entity_poly.entity_id
_entity_poly.type
_entity_poly.pdbx_seq_one_letter_code
_entity_poly.pdbx_strand_id
1 'polypeptide(L)' 'MTLHAVSFTQINRILELTDSLGLSREWVEIPLSPESPGIVRRLPNGKLEIIVDADQPFDAWLDALPREIQLVQGS' A
#
# COMPACT_ATOMS: atom_id res chain seq x y z
N MET A 1 -0.61 17.43 6.04
CA MET A 1 -1.33 16.90 7.22
C MET A 1 -0.80 15.50 7.42
N THR A 2 -0.17 15.22 8.56
CA THR A 2 0.46 13.92 8.84
C THR A 2 -0.59 12.85 9.10
N LEU A 3 -0.47 11.69 8.47
CA LEU A 3 -1.34 10.55 8.78
C LEU A 3 -0.85 9.88 10.06
N HIS A 4 -1.68 9.88 11.10
CA HIS A 4 -1.34 9.25 12.38
C HIS A 4 -1.77 7.78 12.46
N ALA A 5 -2.76 7.38 11.65
CA ALA A 5 -3.24 6.01 11.56
C ALA A 5 -3.93 5.80 10.21
N VAL A 6 -3.82 4.58 9.68
CA VAL A 6 -4.57 4.17 8.48
C VAL A 6 -5.98 3.77 8.92
N SER A 7 -6.98 4.48 8.42
CA SER A 7 -8.40 4.20 8.67
C SER A 7 -8.90 3.00 7.85
N PHE A 8 -9.99 2.39 8.29
CA PHE A 8 -10.62 1.28 7.56
C PHE A 8 -11.02 1.65 6.12
N THR A 9 -11.48 2.89 5.90
CA THR A 9 -11.79 3.39 4.56
C THR A 9 -10.56 3.41 3.66
N GLN A 10 -9.41 3.83 4.19
CA GLN A 10 -8.14 3.84 3.44
C GLN A 10 -7.67 2.42 3.13
N ILE A 11 -7.76 1.50 4.10
CA ILE A 11 -7.45 0.08 3.88
C ILE A 11 -8.32 -0.48 2.75
N ASN A 12 -9.64 -0.22 2.78
CA ASN A 12 -10.54 -0.72 1.74
C ASN A 12 -10.15 -0.18 0.36
N ARG A 13 -9.78 1.11 0.26
CA ARG A 13 -9.32 1.73 -1.00
C ARG A 13 -8.03 1.11 -1.52
N ILE A 14 -7.07 0.80 -0.65
CA ILE A 14 -5.84 0.09 -1.03
C ILE A 14 -6.21 -1.31 -1.55
N LEU A 15 -7.06 -2.03 -0.82
CA LEU A 15 -7.48 -3.38 -1.19
C LEU A 15 -8.18 -3.39 -2.55
N GLU A 16 -9.13 -2.49 -2.80
CA GLU A 16 -9.82 -2.36 -4.09
C GLU A 16 -8.85 -2.05 -5.25
N LEU A 17 -7.85 -1.21 -5.01
CA LEU A 17 -6.82 -0.89 -6.00
C LEU A 17 -5.93 -2.11 -6.28
N THR A 18 -5.46 -2.80 -5.23
CA THR A 18 -4.65 -4.01 -5.39
C THR A 18 -5.42 -5.15 -6.07
N ASP A 19 -6.70 -5.29 -5.75
CA ASP A 19 -7.62 -6.26 -6.36
C ASP A 19 -7.80 -6.00 -7.86
N SER A 20 -7.94 -4.72 -8.25
CA SER A 20 -7.99 -4.31 -9.67
C SER A 20 -6.70 -4.58 -10.43
N LEU A 21 -5.56 -4.68 -9.74
CA LEU A 21 -4.26 -5.07 -10.32
C LEU A 21 -4.09 -6.60 -10.41
N GLY A 22 -5.08 -7.38 -9.94
CA GLY A 22 -5.02 -8.84 -9.90
C GLY A 22 -4.25 -9.39 -8.70
N LEU A 23 -3.98 -8.58 -7.67
CA LEU A 23 -3.38 -9.05 -6.42
C LEU A 23 -4.46 -9.55 -5.47
N SER A 24 -4.33 -10.79 -5.02
CA SER A 24 -5.21 -11.34 -3.99
C SER A 24 -5.01 -10.59 -2.67
N ARG A 25 -6.12 -10.19 -2.04
CA ARG A 25 -6.14 -9.46 -0.75
C ARG A 25 -5.41 -10.19 0.37
N GLU A 26 -5.38 -11.51 0.30
CA GLU A 26 -4.66 -12.42 1.19
C GLU A 26 -3.13 -12.34 1.08
N TRP A 27 -2.64 -11.78 -0.03
CA TRP A 27 -1.22 -11.59 -0.30
C TRP A 27 -0.78 -10.15 -0.06
N VAL A 28 -1.67 -9.28 0.43
CA VAL A 28 -1.38 -7.88 0.71
C VAL A 28 -1.43 -7.65 2.22
N GLU A 29 -0.35 -7.11 2.78
CA GLU A 29 -0.25 -6.72 4.19
C GLU A 29 -0.21 -5.20 4.30
N ILE A 30 -1.20 -4.62 5.01
CA ILE A 30 -1.35 -3.18 5.19
C ILE A 30 -1.32 -2.91 6.70
N PRO A 31 -0.20 -2.43 7.26
CA PRO A 31 -0.15 -2.06 8.66
C PRO A 31 -1.06 -0.85 8.95
N LEU A 32 -1.69 -0.85 10.12
CA LEU A 32 -2.48 0.28 10.62
C LEU A 32 -1.61 1.50 10.94
N SER A 33 -0.31 1.28 11.14
CA SER A 33 0.69 2.30 11.38
C SER A 33 1.32 2.73 10.05
N PRO A 34 1.06 3.96 9.58
CA PRO A 34 1.78 4.51 8.43
C PRO A 34 3.23 4.83 8.82
N GLU A 35 4.14 4.84 7.85
CA GLU A 35 5.54 5.25 8.03
C GLU A 35 5.87 6.43 7.12
N SER A 36 6.95 7.14 7.42
CA SER A 36 7.48 8.21 6.57
C SER A 36 8.98 7.97 6.34
N PRO A 37 9.39 7.57 5.14
CA PRO A 37 8.58 7.39 3.92
C PRO A 37 7.74 6.11 3.91
N GLY A 38 6.65 6.11 3.16
CA GLY A 38 5.89 4.90 2.85
C GLY A 38 6.70 3.97 1.93
N ILE A 39 6.46 2.67 2.03
CA ILE A 39 7.23 1.66 1.29
C ILE A 39 6.30 0.58 0.74
N VAL A 40 6.58 0.17 -0.49
CA VAL A 40 6.00 -1.01 -1.12
C VAL A 40 7.10 -2.02 -1.30
N ARG A 41 6.98 -3.20 -0.68
CA ARG A 41 7.98 -4.26 -0.84
C ARG A 41 7.36 -5.64 -0.84
N ARG A 42 8.03 -6.56 -1.53
CA ARG A 42 7.69 -7.97 -1.48
C ARG A 42 8.39 -8.60 -0.27
N LEU A 43 7.60 -9.26 0.57
CA LEU A 43 8.07 -10.00 1.72
C LEU A 43 8.64 -11.37 1.30
N PRO A 44 9.55 -11.96 2.09
CA PRO A 44 10.14 -13.27 1.81
C PRO A 44 9.12 -14.42 1.87
N ASN A 45 7.96 -14.20 2.49
CA ASN A 45 6.83 -15.15 2.50
C ASN A 45 6.04 -15.15 1.18
N GLY A 46 6.38 -14.27 0.22
CA GLY A 46 5.70 -14.12 -1.06
C GLY A 46 4.59 -13.06 -1.09
N LYS A 47 4.24 -12.48 0.07
CA LYS A 47 3.25 -11.39 0.19
C LYS A 47 3.85 -10.04 -0.18
N LEU A 48 2.98 -9.06 -0.36
CA LEU A 48 3.30 -7.67 -0.64
C LEU A 48 2.94 -6.83 0.58
N GLU A 49 3.94 -6.19 1.18
CA GLU A 49 3.75 -5.22 2.25
C GLU A 49 3.60 -3.83 1.64
N ILE A 50 2.51 -3.15 2.00
CA ILE A 50 2.17 -1.81 1.53
C ILE A 50 2.02 -0.89 2.73
N ILE A 51 3.03 -0.06 2.95
CA ILE A 51 3.05 0.92 4.04
C ILE A 51 2.68 2.29 3.50
N VAL A 52 1.62 2.87 4.06
CA VAL A 52 1.13 4.21 3.70
C VAL A 52 2.14 5.26 4.12
N ASP A 53 2.43 6.19 3.22
CA ASP A 53 3.30 7.33 3.52
C ASP A 53 2.56 8.37 4.38
N ALA A 54 3.08 8.65 5.57
CA ALA A 54 2.49 9.63 6.48
C ALA A 54 2.86 11.09 6.20
N ASP A 55 3.85 11.36 5.34
CA ASP A 55 4.33 12.70 5.00
C ASP A 55 3.48 13.35 3.89
N GLN A 56 2.85 12.53 3.04
CA GLN A 56 2.04 12.97 1.91
C GLN A 56 0.54 12.60 2.05
N PRO A 57 -0.37 13.29 1.33
CA PRO A 57 -1.78 12.96 1.36
C PRO A 57 -2.06 11.57 0.75
N PHE A 58 -2.97 10.84 1.40
CA PHE A 58 -3.33 9.46 1.05
C PHE A 58 -3.74 9.30 -0.42
N ASP A 59 -4.59 10.16 -0.98
CA ASP A 59 -5.01 10.05 -2.38
C ASP A 59 -3.83 10.17 -3.35
N ALA A 60 -2.88 11.08 -3.08
CA ALA A 60 -1.70 11.24 -3.93
C ALA A 60 -0.76 10.02 -3.82
N TRP A 61 -0.62 9.46 -2.61
CA TRP A 61 0.12 8.21 -2.39
C TRP A 61 -0.56 7.01 -3.06
N LEU A 62 -1.88 6.91 -2.95
CA LEU A 62 -2.68 5.83 -3.53
C LEU A 62 -2.61 5.85 -5.07
N ASP A 63 -2.58 7.03 -5.69
CA ASP A 63 -2.42 7.17 -7.14
C ASP A 63 -1.05 6.67 -7.63
N ALA A 64 0.00 6.82 -6.82
CA ALA A 64 1.35 6.33 -7.11
C ALA A 64 1.51 4.82 -6.84
N LEU A 65 0.70 4.24 -5.94
CA LEU A 65 0.82 2.85 -5.48
C LEU A 65 0.86 1.80 -6.62
N PRO A 66 -0.02 1.82 -7.64
CA PRO A 66 0.02 0.83 -8.72
C PRO A 66 1.38 0.72 -9.41
N ARG A 67 2.03 1.86 -9.61
CA ARG A 67 3.34 1.94 -10.25
C ARG A 67 4.41 1.29 -9.40
N GLU A 68 4.43 1.60 -8.11
CA GLU A 68 5.36 1.00 -7.14
C GLU A 68 5.18 -0.53 -7.07
N ILE A 69 3.93 -0.99 -7.03
CA ILE A 69 3.61 -2.42 -7.05
C ILE A 69 4.16 -3.09 -8.30
N GLN A 70 3.95 -2.51 -9.48
CA GLN A 70 4.44 -3.06 -10.74
C GLN A 70 5.97 -3.12 -10.80
N LEU A 71 6.67 -2.12 -10.24
CA LEU A 71 8.13 -2.12 -10.16
C LEU A 71 8.66 -3.27 -9.27
N VAL A 72 7.98 -3.54 -8.16
CA VAL A 72 8.36 -4.59 -7.21
C VAL A 72 7.97 -6.00 -7.68
N GLN A 73 6.86 -6.13 -8.42
CA GLN A 73 6.40 -7.41 -8.97
C GLN A 73 7.09 -7.80 -10.29
N GLY A 74 7.53 -6.82 -11.08
CA GLY A 74 8.15 -7.02 -12.39
C GLY A 74 9.67 -7.20 -12.39
N SER A 75 10.31 -7.28 -11.22
CA SER A 75 11.77 -7.51 -11.07
C SER A 75 12.10 -8.97 -10.76
#